data_AF-A0A8H7N2I9-F1
#
_entry.id   AF-A0A8H7N2I9-F1
#
_cell.length_a   1.000
_cell.length_b   1.000
_cell.length_c   1.000
_cell.angle_alpha   90.00
_cell.angle_beta   90.00
_cell.angle_gamma   90.00
#
_symmetry.space_group_name_H-M   'P 1'
#
loop_
_entity.id
_entity.type
_entity.pdbx_description
1 polymer ?
#
loop_
_entity_poly.entity_id
_entity_poly.type
_entity_poly.pdbx_seq_one_letter_code
_entity_poly.pdbx_strand_id
1 'polypeptide(L)'
;MGNLGKEKEEVNHGQQDGDAPPPYQEPTHDAPPDFEESIAAARASYKRDPITVKFPARFTCFYHWNSFTFHLGTSKKDLLFAVSPARLWGQKETLLRAGPEKSDPPLATAGTLKGSKQTSSLIKVHPHSGGDHKEILEVAMTGDYESTHRFSVPVGEKKQLEFFEWRNSRGAEVREVAEKKTTGYKLVRLSDSDVERGGSRQEREAGFTSDGRRVVAVAFHTANWMAGPQFAFLSDTLGETFEIVAVMSFLRIYELASQQAATAGAVAAA
;
A
#
# COMPACT_ATOMS: atom_id res chain seq x y z
N MET A 1 -14.57 87.95 12.00
CA MET A 1 -14.55 86.48 12.11
C MET A 1 -14.21 85.95 10.73
N GLY A 2 -12.97 85.47 10.58
CA GLY A 2 -12.28 85.34 9.30
C GLY A 2 -12.36 83.94 8.69
N ASN A 3 -12.27 83.94 7.36
CA ASN A 3 -12.08 82.78 6.48
C ASN A 3 -10.70 82.13 6.71
N LEU A 4 -10.66 80.79 6.66
CA LEU A 4 -9.44 80.01 6.50
C LEU A 4 -9.52 79.26 5.16
N GLY A 5 -8.78 79.80 4.18
CA GLY A 5 -8.51 79.15 2.91
C GLY A 5 -7.41 78.09 3.05
N LYS A 6 -7.55 77.02 2.27
CA LYS A 6 -6.55 75.96 2.10
C LYS A 6 -5.48 76.42 1.11
N GLU A 7 -4.21 76.31 1.48
CA GLU A 7 -3.08 76.26 0.55
C GLU A 7 -2.41 74.89 0.67
N LYS A 8 -2.06 74.34 -0.49
CA LYS A 8 -1.37 73.06 -0.68
C LYS A 8 0.13 73.32 -0.68
N GLU A 9 0.88 72.54 0.10
CA GLU A 9 2.33 72.47 0.02
C GLU A 9 2.69 71.15 -0.68
N GLU A 10 3.39 71.26 -1.80
CA GLU A 10 3.99 70.14 -2.54
C GLU A 10 5.23 69.66 -1.79
N VAL A 11 5.31 68.35 -1.52
CA VAL A 11 6.58 67.69 -1.18
C VAL A 11 6.83 66.60 -2.21
N ASN A 12 7.80 66.88 -3.06
CA ASN A 12 8.41 66.01 -4.05
C ASN A 12 9.29 64.97 -3.34
N HIS A 13 8.94 63.68 -3.46
CA HIS A 13 9.83 62.58 -3.09
C HIS A 13 10.34 61.89 -4.34
N GLY A 14 11.67 61.86 -4.44
CA GLY A 14 12.43 61.46 -5.60
C GLY A 14 12.19 60.02 -6.05
N GLN A 15 12.15 59.88 -7.36
CA GLN A 15 12.08 58.65 -8.11
C GLN A 15 13.34 57.81 -7.83
N GLN A 16 13.18 56.74 -7.05
CA GLN A 16 14.13 55.63 -7.02
C GLN A 16 13.73 54.67 -8.14
N ASP A 17 14.59 54.55 -9.15
CA ASP A 17 14.53 53.51 -10.17
C ASP A 17 14.67 52.14 -9.46
N GLY A 18 13.54 51.51 -9.19
CA GLY A 18 13.47 50.11 -8.80
C GLY A 18 13.50 49.25 -10.05
N ASP A 19 14.60 48.55 -10.27
CA ASP A 19 14.72 47.48 -11.27
C ASP A 19 13.49 46.57 -11.18
N ALA A 20 12.74 46.49 -12.28
CA ALA A 20 11.65 45.54 -12.40
C ALA A 20 12.21 44.12 -12.20
N PRO A 21 11.51 43.24 -11.47
CA PRO A 21 11.91 41.84 -11.40
C PRO A 21 11.98 41.28 -12.82
N PRO A 22 12.98 40.43 -13.14
CA PRO A 22 13.11 39.86 -14.46
C PRO A 22 11.78 39.21 -14.87
N PRO A 23 11.36 39.39 -16.14
CA PRO A 23 10.13 38.79 -16.62
C PRO A 23 10.17 37.29 -16.35
N TYR A 24 9.08 36.78 -15.78
CA TYR A 24 8.91 35.35 -15.52
C TYR A 24 9.17 34.62 -16.84
N GLN A 25 10.30 33.93 -16.94
CA GLN A 25 10.50 32.95 -18.00
C GLN A 25 9.56 31.81 -17.64
N GLU A 26 8.46 31.68 -18.39
CA GLU A 26 7.72 30.42 -18.39
C GLU A 26 8.75 29.32 -18.68
N PRO A 27 8.94 28.35 -17.77
CA PRO A 27 9.72 27.18 -18.09
C PRO A 27 9.14 26.64 -19.39
N THR A 28 9.98 26.49 -20.41
CA THR A 28 9.60 25.79 -21.64
C THR A 28 9.07 24.45 -21.20
N HIS A 29 7.75 24.31 -21.23
CA HIS A 29 7.07 23.06 -20.98
C HIS A 29 7.46 22.15 -22.14
N ASP A 30 8.57 21.43 -22.00
CA ASP A 30 8.71 20.15 -22.68
C ASP A 30 7.41 19.40 -22.38
N ALA A 31 6.71 19.03 -23.46
CA ALA A 31 5.45 18.34 -23.36
C ALA A 31 5.64 17.14 -22.40
N PRO A 32 4.81 17.00 -21.36
CA PRO A 32 5.01 15.93 -20.39
C PRO A 32 5.02 14.59 -21.14
N PRO A 33 5.98 13.67 -20.85
CA PRO A 33 5.95 12.34 -21.42
C PRO A 33 4.58 11.73 -21.16
N ASP A 34 4.04 11.06 -22.17
CA ASP A 34 2.69 10.52 -22.16
C ASP A 34 2.52 9.65 -20.90
N PHE A 35 1.38 9.78 -20.23
CA PHE A 35 1.04 8.96 -19.07
C PHE A 35 1.25 7.46 -19.35
N GLU A 36 1.01 7.06 -20.60
CA GLU A 36 1.22 5.72 -21.12
C GLU A 36 2.69 5.30 -21.14
N GLU A 37 3.63 6.23 -21.30
CA GLU A 37 5.07 6.00 -21.22
C GLU A 37 5.50 5.69 -19.78
N SER A 38 4.92 6.36 -18.78
CA SER A 38 5.18 6.05 -17.36
C SER A 38 4.67 4.65 -16.97
N ILE A 39 3.55 4.21 -17.56
CA ILE A 39 3.04 2.85 -17.40
C ILE A 39 3.93 1.86 -18.16
N ALA A 40 4.39 2.19 -19.36
CA ALA A 40 5.29 1.35 -20.13
C ALA A 40 6.65 1.16 -19.44
N ALA A 41 7.20 2.21 -18.83
CA ALA A 41 8.43 2.16 -18.05
C ALA A 41 8.24 1.33 -16.76
N ALA A 42 7.13 1.50 -16.06
CA ALA A 42 6.75 0.64 -14.94
C ALA A 42 6.69 -0.83 -15.39
N ARG A 43 5.89 -1.13 -16.42
CA ARG A 43 5.81 -2.47 -17.04
C ARG A 43 7.16 -3.03 -17.43
N ALA A 44 8.05 -2.21 -17.98
CA ALA A 44 9.39 -2.61 -18.38
C ALA A 44 10.28 -2.96 -17.17
N SER A 45 10.18 -2.18 -16.09
CA SER A 45 10.96 -2.40 -14.86
C SER A 45 10.54 -3.65 -14.09
N TYR A 46 9.25 -4.02 -14.11
CA TYR A 46 8.76 -5.24 -13.46
C TYR A 46 8.62 -6.43 -14.42
N LYS A 47 9.34 -6.43 -15.55
CA LYS A 47 9.33 -7.55 -16.53
C LYS A 47 9.85 -8.87 -15.98
N ARG A 48 10.51 -8.88 -14.82
CA ARG A 48 10.86 -10.11 -14.11
C ARG A 48 9.90 -10.32 -12.96
N ASP A 49 9.25 -11.47 -12.97
CA ASP A 49 8.53 -11.95 -11.79
C ASP A 49 9.53 -12.10 -10.65
N PRO A 50 9.24 -11.52 -9.47
CA PRO A 50 10.14 -11.62 -8.36
C PRO A 50 10.31 -13.06 -7.88
N ILE A 51 11.53 -13.36 -7.43
CA ILE A 51 11.83 -14.61 -6.74
C ILE A 51 11.22 -14.53 -5.35
N THR A 52 10.18 -15.33 -5.18
CA THR A 52 9.39 -15.47 -3.96
C THR A 52 9.61 -16.86 -3.37
N VAL A 53 9.46 -16.98 -2.06
CA VAL A 53 9.73 -18.20 -1.30
C VAL A 53 8.44 -19.00 -1.11
N LYS A 54 7.36 -18.34 -0.69
CA LYS A 54 6.13 -19.01 -0.26
C LYS A 54 4.98 -18.80 -1.21
N PHE A 55 4.75 -17.58 -1.67
CA PHE A 55 3.63 -17.27 -2.56
C PHE A 55 4.11 -17.11 -3.99
N PRO A 56 3.26 -17.31 -5.02
CA PRO A 56 3.59 -16.83 -6.35
C PRO A 56 3.84 -15.32 -6.35
N ALA A 57 4.69 -14.86 -7.27
CA ALA A 57 4.93 -13.44 -7.50
C ALA A 57 3.63 -12.63 -7.64
N ARG A 58 2.61 -13.22 -8.27
CA ARG A 58 1.29 -12.60 -8.50
C ARG A 58 0.18 -13.61 -8.26
N PHE A 59 -0.87 -13.19 -7.57
CA PHE A 59 -2.03 -14.04 -7.33
C PHE A 59 -3.32 -13.22 -7.12
N THR A 60 -4.45 -13.90 -7.25
CA THR A 60 -5.79 -13.36 -7.02
C THR A 60 -6.46 -14.10 -5.87
N CYS A 61 -7.28 -13.39 -5.11
CA CYS A 61 -8.13 -13.95 -4.07
C CYS A 61 -9.51 -14.28 -4.65
N PHE A 62 -9.78 -15.55 -4.93
CA PHE A 62 -11.03 -16.02 -5.48
C PHE A 62 -12.06 -16.25 -4.39
N TYR A 63 -13.19 -15.54 -4.47
CA TYR A 63 -14.31 -15.76 -3.55
C TYR A 63 -15.09 -17.01 -3.95
N HIS A 64 -15.44 -17.82 -2.95
CA HIS A 64 -16.32 -18.96 -3.12
C HIS A 64 -17.70 -18.67 -2.52
N TRP A 65 -18.70 -18.41 -3.38
CA TRP A 65 -20.00 -17.83 -2.99
C TRP A 65 -20.79 -18.57 -1.89
N ASN A 66 -20.58 -19.87 -1.71
CA ASN A 66 -21.27 -20.68 -0.70
C ASN A 66 -20.50 -20.81 0.63
N SER A 67 -19.37 -20.12 0.77
CA SER A 67 -18.54 -20.16 1.96
C SER A 67 -17.94 -18.78 2.26
N PHE A 68 -17.70 -18.46 3.53
CA PHE A 68 -16.90 -17.28 3.87
C PHE A 68 -15.39 -17.51 3.62
N THR A 69 -15.01 -18.55 2.89
CA THR A 69 -13.63 -18.87 2.54
C THR A 69 -13.31 -18.30 1.16
N PHE A 70 -12.14 -17.68 1.05
CA PHE A 70 -11.55 -17.24 -0.20
C PHE A 70 -10.27 -18.03 -0.44
N HIS A 71 -9.90 -18.21 -1.71
CA HIS A 71 -8.70 -18.94 -2.08
C HIS A 71 -7.70 -18.03 -2.78
N LEU A 72 -6.44 -18.09 -2.39
CA LEU A 72 -5.37 -17.41 -3.10
C LEU A 72 -4.80 -18.35 -4.15
N GLY A 73 -4.66 -17.87 -5.38
CA GLY A 73 -4.14 -18.69 -6.48
C GLY A 73 -3.77 -17.86 -7.70
N THR A 74 -3.04 -18.46 -8.62
CA THR A 74 -2.71 -17.84 -9.92
C THR A 74 -3.92 -17.88 -10.86
N SER A 75 -4.82 -18.84 -10.66
CA SER A 75 -6.06 -19.01 -11.42
C SER A 75 -7.12 -19.76 -10.61
N LYS A 76 -8.37 -19.78 -11.07
CA LYS A 76 -9.45 -20.56 -10.44
C LYS A 76 -9.21 -22.08 -10.43
N LYS A 77 -8.27 -22.58 -11.25
CA LYS A 77 -7.90 -24.01 -11.31
C LYS A 77 -6.65 -24.33 -10.49
N ASP A 78 -5.92 -23.31 -10.05
CA ASP A 78 -4.65 -23.41 -9.35
C ASP A 78 -4.76 -22.62 -8.04
N LEU A 79 -5.51 -23.21 -7.10
CA LEU A 79 -5.75 -22.66 -5.78
C LEU A 79 -4.66 -23.18 -4.84
N LEU A 80 -3.91 -22.27 -4.22
CA LEU A 80 -2.71 -22.60 -3.47
C LEU A 80 -2.90 -22.43 -1.96
N PHE A 81 -3.72 -21.46 -1.55
CA PHE A 81 -3.95 -21.16 -0.13
C PHE A 81 -5.42 -20.89 0.15
N ALA A 82 -5.87 -21.20 1.36
CA ALA A 82 -7.20 -20.85 1.85
C ALA A 82 -7.13 -19.74 2.90
N VAL A 83 -8.04 -18.76 2.78
CA VAL A 83 -8.26 -17.67 3.72
C VAL A 83 -9.68 -17.80 4.26
N SER A 84 -9.84 -17.89 5.57
CA SER A 84 -11.16 -18.10 6.19
C SER A 84 -11.29 -17.35 7.52
N PRO A 85 -12.52 -16.98 7.92
CA PRO A 85 -12.77 -16.51 9.27
C PRO A 85 -12.47 -17.62 10.27
N ALA A 86 -11.76 -17.26 11.34
CA ALA A 86 -11.54 -18.08 12.51
C ALA A 86 -12.07 -17.36 13.75
N ARG A 87 -12.40 -18.14 14.78
CA ARG A 87 -12.62 -17.65 16.13
C ARG A 87 -11.60 -18.30 17.05
N LEU A 88 -10.56 -17.56 17.41
CA LEU A 88 -9.54 -18.03 18.34
C LEU A 88 -9.72 -17.27 19.64
N TRP A 89 -9.92 -18.00 20.74
CA TRP A 89 -10.09 -17.42 22.08
C TRP A 89 -11.21 -16.35 22.16
N GLY A 90 -12.29 -16.58 21.42
CA GLY A 90 -13.44 -15.67 21.34
C GLY A 90 -13.21 -14.41 20.49
N GLN A 91 -12.05 -14.24 19.87
CA GLN A 91 -11.76 -13.14 18.96
C GLN A 91 -11.99 -13.56 17.51
N LYS A 92 -12.59 -12.68 16.71
CA LYS A 92 -12.69 -12.87 15.27
C LYS A 92 -11.33 -12.60 14.65
N GLU A 93 -10.80 -13.58 13.95
CA GLU A 93 -9.54 -13.50 13.23
C GLU A 93 -9.73 -13.95 11.78
N THR A 94 -8.86 -13.47 10.90
CA THR A 94 -8.67 -14.02 9.56
C THR A 94 -7.55 -15.05 9.64
N LEU A 95 -7.79 -16.27 9.14
CA LEU A 95 -6.83 -17.37 9.13
C LEU A 95 -6.40 -17.70 7.70
N LEU A 96 -5.10 -17.68 7.46
CA LEU A 96 -4.44 -18.17 6.25
C LEU A 96 -3.86 -19.56 6.49
N ARG A 97 -4.09 -20.49 5.55
CA ARG A 97 -3.58 -21.86 5.57
C ARG A 97 -2.53 -22.09 4.49
N ALA A 98 -1.69 -23.12 4.70
CA ALA A 98 -0.60 -23.50 3.80
C ALA A 98 -1.05 -24.25 2.53
N GLY A 99 -2.35 -24.45 2.38
CA GLY A 99 -2.96 -25.14 1.25
C GLY A 99 -4.42 -24.70 1.07
N PRO A 100 -5.09 -25.17 0.01
CA PRO A 100 -6.46 -24.79 -0.33
C PRO A 100 -7.53 -25.47 0.52
N GLU A 101 -7.18 -26.49 1.31
CA GLU A 101 -8.12 -27.26 2.13
C GLU A 101 -8.21 -26.76 3.57
N LYS A 102 -9.31 -27.10 4.25
CA LYS A 102 -9.51 -26.74 5.67
C LYS A 102 -8.62 -27.53 6.63
N SER A 103 -8.17 -28.71 6.21
CA SER A 103 -7.24 -29.59 6.91
C SER A 103 -5.81 -29.06 6.89
N ASP A 104 -5.48 -28.19 5.94
CA ASP A 104 -4.12 -27.68 5.79
C ASP A 104 -3.69 -26.84 7.00
N PRO A 105 -2.40 -26.91 7.38
CA PRO A 105 -1.91 -26.26 8.59
C PRO A 105 -2.02 -24.74 8.50
N PRO A 106 -2.22 -24.06 9.65
CA PRO A 106 -2.25 -22.60 9.69
C PRO A 106 -0.88 -22.02 9.35
N LEU A 107 -0.83 -21.01 8.49
CA LEU A 107 0.35 -20.20 8.24
C LEU A 107 0.34 -18.93 9.07
N ALA A 108 -0.80 -18.24 9.12
CA ALA A 108 -0.89 -16.99 9.86
C ALA A 108 -2.33 -16.65 10.24
N THR A 109 -2.47 -15.85 11.30
CA THR A 109 -3.74 -15.20 11.63
C THR A 109 -3.59 -13.69 11.73
N ALA A 110 -4.69 -12.97 11.51
CA ALA A 110 -4.76 -11.53 11.74
C ALA A 110 -6.07 -11.16 12.45
N GLY A 111 -5.97 -10.33 13.48
CA GLY A 111 -7.12 -9.85 14.23
C GLY A 111 -6.87 -8.48 14.84
N THR A 112 -7.83 -7.97 15.61
CA THR A 112 -7.64 -6.72 16.35
C THR A 112 -6.71 -6.95 17.55
N LEU A 113 -5.75 -6.05 17.75
CA LEU A 113 -4.87 -6.07 18.93
C LEU A 113 -5.67 -5.68 20.18
N LYS A 114 -5.76 -6.59 21.16
CA LYS A 114 -6.49 -6.37 22.42
C LYS A 114 -5.90 -5.20 23.22
N GLY A 115 -6.79 -4.40 23.82
CA GLY A 115 -6.40 -3.30 24.71
C GLY A 115 -5.79 -2.09 24.01
N SER A 116 -5.71 -2.10 22.68
CA SER A 116 -5.19 -0.99 21.91
C SER A 116 -6.21 0.16 21.88
N LYS A 117 -5.81 1.33 22.40
CA LYS A 117 -6.58 2.59 22.26
C LYS A 117 -6.50 3.13 20.82
N GLN A 118 -5.43 2.78 20.12
CA GLN A 118 -5.27 3.00 18.68
C GLN A 118 -5.85 1.79 17.93
N THR A 119 -6.57 2.01 16.84
CA THR A 119 -7.08 0.92 16.00
C THR A 119 -5.87 0.22 15.36
N SER A 120 -5.47 -0.91 15.93
CA SER A 120 -4.28 -1.67 15.53
C SER A 120 -4.62 -3.15 15.42
N SER A 121 -3.99 -3.80 14.46
CA SER A 121 -4.14 -5.21 14.20
C SER A 121 -2.91 -5.99 14.69
N LEU A 122 -3.12 -7.26 15.03
CA LEU A 122 -2.08 -8.21 15.38
C LEU A 122 -2.05 -9.31 14.33
N ILE A 123 -0.91 -9.48 13.67
CA ILE A 123 -0.63 -10.58 12.76
C ILE A 123 0.22 -11.59 13.50
N LYS A 124 -0.14 -12.86 13.44
CA LYS A 124 0.59 -13.97 14.05
C LYS A 124 1.05 -14.92 12.95
N VAL A 125 2.34 -15.07 12.75
CA VAL A 125 2.90 -16.07 11.83
C VAL A 125 3.14 -17.36 12.62
N HIS A 126 2.51 -18.44 12.21
CA HIS A 126 2.61 -19.74 12.87
C HIS A 126 3.86 -20.49 12.41
N PRO A 127 4.51 -21.26 13.31
CA PRO A 127 5.60 -22.14 12.91
C PRO A 127 5.07 -23.25 12.00
N HIS A 128 5.80 -23.56 10.95
CA HIS A 128 5.50 -24.66 10.04
C HIS A 128 6.78 -25.34 9.54
N SER A 129 6.62 -26.53 8.97
CA SER A 129 7.74 -27.26 8.37
C SER A 129 8.39 -26.41 7.27
N GLY A 130 9.72 -26.30 7.31
CA GLY A 130 10.50 -25.49 6.37
C GLY A 130 10.43 -23.97 6.57
N GLY A 131 9.72 -23.49 7.60
CA GLY A 131 9.58 -22.05 7.87
C GLY A 131 10.76 -21.42 8.61
N ASP A 132 10.87 -20.10 8.50
CA ASP A 132 11.94 -19.29 9.10
C ASP A 132 11.96 -19.28 10.64
N HIS A 133 10.85 -19.65 11.29
CA HIS A 133 10.62 -19.51 12.72
C HIS A 133 10.08 -20.80 13.36
N LYS A 134 10.52 -21.07 14.60
CA LYS A 134 10.08 -22.24 15.40
C LYS A 134 8.96 -21.92 16.38
N GLU A 135 8.69 -20.64 16.61
CA GLU A 135 7.66 -20.14 17.52
C GLU A 135 6.75 -19.16 16.76
N ILE A 136 5.62 -18.80 17.37
CA ILE A 136 4.72 -17.81 16.81
C ILE A 136 5.41 -16.45 16.80
N LEU A 137 5.56 -15.85 15.62
CA LEU A 137 6.00 -14.47 15.49
C LEU A 137 4.78 -13.54 15.51
N GLU A 138 4.77 -12.60 16.44
CA GLU A 138 3.73 -11.58 16.54
C GLU A 138 4.20 -10.25 15.92
N VAL A 139 3.40 -9.71 14.99
CA VAL A 139 3.66 -8.46 14.29
C VAL A 139 2.48 -7.52 14.49
N ALA A 140 2.73 -6.38 15.14
CA ALA A 140 1.74 -5.32 15.26
C ALA A 140 1.67 -4.51 13.96
N MET A 141 0.45 -4.26 13.50
CA MET A 141 0.17 -3.35 12.39
C MET A 141 -0.66 -2.17 12.91
N THR A 142 -0.18 -0.95 12.69
CA THR A 142 -0.85 0.28 13.13
C THR A 142 -1.62 0.94 11.99
N GLY A 143 -2.54 1.85 12.35
CA GLY A 143 -3.27 2.66 11.39
C GLY A 143 -4.50 1.96 10.82
N ASP A 144 -5.13 1.04 11.54
CA ASP A 144 -6.41 0.48 11.08
C ASP A 144 -7.39 1.64 10.81
N TYR A 145 -8.06 1.60 9.66
CA TYR A 145 -8.96 2.67 9.14
C TYR A 145 -8.27 3.99 8.72
N GLU A 146 -6.95 4.08 8.78
CA GLU A 146 -6.20 5.22 8.23
C GLU A 146 -5.85 5.00 6.75
N SER A 147 -5.30 6.03 6.10
CA SER A 147 -4.85 5.95 4.71
C SER A 147 -3.49 5.25 4.55
N THR A 148 -2.80 4.99 5.66
CA THR A 148 -1.50 4.33 5.74
C THR A 148 -1.48 3.29 6.84
N HIS A 149 -0.82 2.14 6.62
CA HIS A 149 -0.69 1.08 7.62
C HIS A 149 0.77 0.66 7.75
N ARG A 150 1.29 0.61 8.98
CA ARG A 150 2.72 0.32 9.22
C ARG A 150 2.90 -0.96 9.99
N PHE A 151 3.96 -1.69 9.68
CA PHE A 151 4.44 -2.82 10.44
C PHE A 151 5.96 -2.95 10.31
N SER A 152 6.55 -3.79 11.14
CA SER A 152 7.95 -4.20 11.01
C SER A 152 8.10 -5.70 11.12
N VAL A 153 9.05 -6.27 10.39
CA VAL A 153 9.28 -7.71 10.33
C VAL A 153 10.77 -7.99 10.07
N PRO A 154 11.34 -9.07 10.64
CA PRO A 154 12.68 -9.51 10.28
C PRO A 154 12.72 -9.98 8.81
N VAL A 155 13.73 -9.53 8.07
CA VAL A 155 13.94 -9.93 6.66
C VAL A 155 15.36 -10.41 6.40
N GLY A 156 15.51 -11.18 5.32
CA GLY A 156 16.79 -11.73 4.86
C GLY A 156 17.44 -12.73 5.82
N GLU A 157 18.58 -13.28 5.43
CA GLU A 157 19.31 -14.30 6.21
C GLU A 157 19.73 -13.81 7.60
N LYS A 158 20.06 -12.52 7.70
CA LYS A 158 20.47 -11.87 8.96
C LYS A 158 19.29 -11.52 9.87
N LYS A 159 18.05 -11.77 9.44
CA LYS A 159 16.81 -11.46 10.17
C LYS A 159 16.79 -10.00 10.67
N GLN A 160 17.23 -9.08 9.82
CA GLN A 160 17.28 -7.66 10.15
C GLN A 160 15.86 -7.13 10.25
N LEU A 161 15.54 -6.46 11.36
CA LEU A 161 14.24 -5.84 11.52
C LEU A 161 14.09 -4.65 10.57
N GLU A 162 13.07 -4.69 9.73
CA GLU A 162 12.78 -3.64 8.77
C GLU A 162 11.35 -3.15 8.84
N PHE A 163 11.13 -1.91 8.40
CA PHE A 163 9.87 -1.21 8.50
C PHE A 163 9.20 -1.08 7.14
N PHE A 164 7.89 -1.28 7.12
CA PHE A 164 7.09 -1.24 5.92
C PHE A 164 5.82 -0.42 6.12
N GLU A 165 5.33 0.19 5.04
CA GLU A 165 4.11 1.00 5.05
C GLU A 165 3.26 0.72 3.82
N TRP A 166 2.04 0.27 4.03
CA TRP A 166 0.99 0.32 3.02
C TRP A 166 0.53 1.75 2.86
N ARG A 167 0.52 2.25 1.62
CA ARG A 167 -0.04 3.56 1.25
C ARG A 167 -1.12 3.38 0.20
N ASN A 168 -2.22 4.13 0.34
CA ASN A 168 -3.16 4.28 -0.77
C ASN A 168 -2.46 4.83 -2.01
N SER A 169 -2.71 4.23 -3.17
CA SER A 169 -2.14 4.66 -4.44
C SER A 169 -3.14 4.55 -5.59
N ARG A 170 -3.03 5.51 -6.51
CA ARG A 170 -3.66 5.51 -7.85
C ARG A 170 -2.60 5.51 -8.96
N GLY A 171 -1.34 5.28 -8.58
CA GLY A 171 -0.14 5.38 -9.40
C GLY A 171 -0.02 4.27 -10.45
N ALA A 172 0.97 4.40 -11.33
CA ALA A 172 1.23 3.47 -12.43
C ALA A 172 1.49 2.04 -11.90
N GLU A 173 2.16 1.92 -10.75
CA GLU A 173 2.48 0.66 -10.10
C GLU A 173 1.23 -0.18 -9.76
N VAL A 174 0.13 0.48 -9.35
CA VAL A 174 -1.14 -0.21 -9.05
C VAL A 174 -1.87 -0.55 -10.34
N ARG A 175 -1.83 0.33 -11.35
CA ARG A 175 -2.52 0.15 -12.65
C ARG A 175 -1.83 -0.83 -13.60
N GLU A 176 -0.60 -1.19 -13.31
CA GLU A 176 0.04 -2.29 -14.01
C GLU A 176 -0.52 -3.63 -13.53
N VAL A 177 -0.78 -3.73 -12.23
CA VAL A 177 -1.31 -4.95 -11.64
C VAL A 177 -2.81 -5.02 -11.83
N ALA A 178 -3.50 -3.89 -11.71
CA ALA A 178 -4.89 -3.75 -12.07
C ALA A 178 -5.01 -3.33 -13.53
N GLU A 179 -5.45 -4.21 -14.40
CA GLU A 179 -5.71 -3.97 -15.84
C GLU A 179 -6.66 -2.77 -16.15
N LYS A 180 -7.12 -2.01 -15.14
CA LYS A 180 -8.07 -0.89 -15.23
C LYS A 180 -7.71 0.26 -14.28
N LYS A 181 -8.33 1.44 -14.47
CA LYS A 181 -8.25 2.60 -13.56
C LYS A 181 -8.83 2.23 -12.18
N THR A 182 -8.00 1.74 -11.27
CA THR A 182 -8.41 1.37 -9.91
C THR A 182 -7.61 2.13 -8.86
N THR A 183 -8.20 2.21 -7.67
CA THR A 183 -7.48 2.58 -6.45
C THR A 183 -6.98 1.29 -5.80
N GLY A 184 -5.78 1.33 -5.24
CA GLY A 184 -5.20 0.20 -4.53
C GLY A 184 -4.22 0.68 -3.47
N TYR A 185 -3.36 -0.24 -3.07
CA TYR A 185 -2.35 -0.04 -2.06
C TYR A 185 -0.98 -0.42 -2.64
N LYS A 186 0.05 0.28 -2.17
CA LYS A 186 1.43 -0.09 -2.40
C LYS A 186 2.14 -0.26 -1.07
N LEU A 187 2.98 -1.28 -0.98
CA LEU A 187 3.80 -1.55 0.19
C LEU A 187 5.18 -0.95 -0.04
N VAL A 188 5.57 -0.05 0.83
CA VAL A 188 6.82 0.70 0.75
C VAL A 188 7.77 0.21 1.83
N ARG A 189 9.01 -0.11 1.45
CA ARG A 189 10.09 -0.40 2.39
C ARG A 189 10.63 0.93 2.92
N LEU A 190 10.57 1.13 4.23
CA LEU A 190 10.95 2.38 4.89
C LEU A 190 12.41 2.39 5.35
N SER A 191 13.03 1.22 5.50
CA SER A 191 14.42 1.08 5.93
C SER A 191 15.43 1.46 4.84
N ASP A 192 15.01 1.50 3.58
CA ASP A 192 15.80 1.99 2.45
C ASP A 192 15.34 3.39 2.07
N SER A 193 16.26 4.34 1.98
CA SER A 193 16.01 5.63 1.34
C SER A 193 17.11 5.89 0.33
N ASP A 194 16.73 5.98 -0.93
CA ASP A 194 17.59 6.50 -1.99
C ASP A 194 16.93 7.76 -2.53
N VAL A 195 17.23 8.89 -1.88
CA VAL A 195 16.57 10.18 -2.14
C VAL A 195 16.81 10.62 -3.59
N GLU A 196 17.94 10.21 -4.19
CA GLU A 196 18.29 10.51 -5.57
C GLU A 196 17.34 9.85 -6.58
N ARG A 197 16.69 8.74 -6.20
CA ARG A 197 15.68 8.06 -7.03
C ARG A 197 14.25 8.56 -6.79
N GLY A 198 14.07 9.53 -5.89
CA GLY A 198 12.81 10.22 -5.65
C GLY A 198 12.49 11.25 -6.73
N GLY A 199 11.45 12.05 -6.51
CA GLY A 199 11.13 13.18 -7.39
C GLY A 199 9.73 13.12 -8.02
N SER A 200 9.54 13.94 -9.05
CA SER A 200 8.27 14.05 -9.75
C SER A 200 7.92 12.72 -10.42
N ARG A 201 6.62 12.51 -10.72
CA ARG A 201 6.17 11.26 -11.34
C ARG A 201 6.89 10.93 -12.66
N GLN A 202 7.41 11.96 -13.35
CA GLN A 202 8.03 11.85 -14.67
C GLN A 202 9.51 11.48 -14.60
N GLU A 203 10.22 11.97 -13.58
CA GLU A 203 11.67 11.77 -13.44
C GLU A 203 12.01 10.55 -12.59
N ARG A 204 11.07 10.12 -11.76
CA ARG A 204 11.27 9.06 -10.78
C ARG A 204 11.39 7.67 -11.42
N GLU A 205 12.37 6.92 -10.97
CA GLU A 205 12.57 5.52 -11.36
C GLU A 205 11.35 4.65 -10.98
N ALA A 206 10.94 3.76 -11.89
CA ALA A 206 9.88 2.81 -11.61
C ALA A 206 10.26 1.90 -10.44
N GLY A 207 9.28 1.54 -9.60
CA GLY A 207 9.54 0.82 -8.35
C GLY A 207 9.89 1.72 -7.16
N PHE A 208 9.97 3.05 -7.32
CA PHE A 208 10.21 3.98 -6.22
C PHE A 208 9.02 4.90 -5.97
N THR A 209 8.93 5.44 -4.75
CA THR A 209 7.98 6.47 -4.33
C THR A 209 8.56 7.87 -4.56
N SER A 210 7.73 8.93 -4.54
CA SER A 210 8.22 10.31 -4.73
C SER A 210 9.24 10.73 -3.66
N ASP A 211 9.17 10.13 -2.47
CA ASP A 211 10.13 10.25 -1.38
C ASP A 211 11.33 9.29 -1.50
N GLY A 212 11.58 8.68 -2.67
CA GLY A 212 12.75 7.85 -2.94
C GLY A 212 12.76 6.49 -2.22
N ARG A 213 11.59 6.02 -1.76
CA ARG A 213 11.48 4.72 -1.08
C ARG A 213 11.04 3.63 -2.03
N ARG A 214 11.57 2.44 -1.85
CA ARG A 214 11.26 1.31 -2.73
C ARG A 214 9.86 0.77 -2.47
N VAL A 215 9.11 0.54 -3.55
CA VAL A 215 7.86 -0.21 -3.54
C VAL A 215 8.19 -1.70 -3.69
N VAL A 216 7.74 -2.51 -2.74
CA VAL A 216 8.09 -3.94 -2.65
C VAL A 216 6.90 -4.87 -2.94
N ALA A 217 5.68 -4.35 -2.86
CA ALA A 217 4.48 -5.05 -3.27
C ALA A 217 3.38 -4.05 -3.63
N VAL A 218 2.39 -4.51 -4.38
CA VAL A 218 1.16 -3.77 -4.67
C VAL A 218 -0.03 -4.69 -4.56
N ALA A 219 -1.16 -4.12 -4.17
CA ALA A 219 -2.38 -4.85 -4.03
C ALA A 219 -3.57 -3.95 -4.37
N PHE A 220 -4.63 -4.50 -4.92
CA PHE A 220 -5.84 -3.72 -5.17
C PHE A 220 -7.08 -4.59 -5.02
N HIS A 221 -8.20 -3.93 -4.80
CA HIS A 221 -9.51 -4.55 -4.84
C HIS A 221 -10.34 -3.82 -5.89
N THR A 222 -11.13 -4.57 -6.65
CA THR A 222 -12.05 -3.94 -7.61
C THR A 222 -13.39 -3.66 -6.93
N ALA A 223 -14.16 -2.72 -7.49
CA ALA A 223 -15.55 -2.52 -7.09
C ALA A 223 -16.43 -3.75 -7.39
N ASN A 224 -15.99 -4.62 -8.30
CA ASN A 224 -16.65 -5.90 -8.54
C ASN A 224 -16.23 -6.90 -7.45
N TRP A 225 -17.09 -7.08 -6.45
CA TRP A 225 -16.87 -8.03 -5.35
C TRP A 225 -16.60 -9.47 -5.82
N MET A 226 -17.05 -9.86 -7.03
CA MET A 226 -16.79 -11.19 -7.60
C MET A 226 -15.37 -11.36 -8.16
N ALA A 227 -14.66 -10.28 -8.47
CA ALA A 227 -13.34 -10.34 -9.10
C ALA A 227 -12.20 -10.50 -8.09
N GLY A 228 -12.49 -10.42 -6.79
CA GLY A 228 -11.52 -10.60 -5.73
C GLY A 228 -10.42 -9.53 -5.68
N PRO A 229 -9.73 -9.35 -4.54
CA PRO A 229 -8.52 -8.56 -4.53
C PRO A 229 -7.36 -9.31 -5.22
N GLN A 230 -6.44 -8.56 -5.81
CA GLN A 230 -5.22 -9.09 -6.42
C GLN A 230 -3.99 -8.52 -5.71
N PHE A 231 -2.90 -9.28 -5.77
CA PHE A 231 -1.64 -8.98 -5.11
C PHE A 231 -0.47 -9.30 -6.03
N ALA A 232 0.57 -8.48 -5.98
CA ALA A 232 1.85 -8.74 -6.62
C ALA A 232 3.01 -8.29 -5.73
N PHE A 233 4.01 -9.15 -5.59
CA PHE A 233 5.34 -8.74 -5.13
C PHE A 233 6.07 -8.01 -6.26
N LEU A 234 6.95 -7.08 -5.89
CA LEU A 234 7.78 -6.29 -6.82
C LEU A 234 9.27 -6.27 -6.44
N SER A 235 9.62 -6.89 -5.31
CA SER A 235 11.01 -7.03 -4.86
C SER A 235 11.31 -8.49 -4.58
N ASP A 236 12.51 -8.88 -4.95
CA ASP A 236 13.08 -10.18 -4.60
C ASP A 236 13.56 -10.17 -3.13
N THR A 237 13.76 -11.37 -2.57
CA THR A 237 14.72 -11.64 -1.46
C THR A 237 14.39 -11.11 -0.06
N LEU A 238 13.15 -10.73 0.24
CA LEU A 238 12.78 -10.31 1.60
C LEU A 238 12.44 -11.47 2.56
N GLY A 239 12.31 -12.69 2.03
CA GLY A 239 12.11 -13.93 2.80
C GLY A 239 10.65 -14.30 3.04
N GLU A 240 10.41 -15.55 3.43
CA GLU A 240 9.07 -16.11 3.60
C GLU A 240 8.27 -15.35 4.65
N THR A 241 8.90 -15.00 5.78
CA THR A 241 8.23 -14.26 6.86
C THR A 241 7.68 -12.92 6.38
N PHE A 242 8.47 -12.18 5.60
CA PHE A 242 7.99 -10.94 4.98
C PHE A 242 6.79 -11.20 4.07
N GLU A 243 6.86 -12.21 3.21
CA GLU A 243 5.78 -12.51 2.28
C GLU A 243 4.47 -12.82 3.02
N ILE A 244 4.52 -13.66 4.06
CA ILE A 244 3.34 -14.01 4.87
C ILE A 244 2.75 -12.75 5.52
N VAL A 245 3.59 -11.90 6.14
CA VAL A 245 3.12 -10.68 6.79
C VAL A 245 2.59 -9.66 5.78
N ALA A 246 3.20 -9.53 4.61
CA ALA A 246 2.75 -8.65 3.54
C ALA A 246 1.37 -9.06 3.01
N VAL A 247 1.14 -10.36 2.78
CA VAL A 247 -0.17 -10.88 2.35
C VAL A 247 -1.21 -10.69 3.46
N MET A 248 -0.90 -11.07 4.69
CA MET A 248 -1.85 -10.97 5.81
C MET A 248 -2.21 -9.53 6.17
N SER A 249 -1.25 -8.61 6.12
CA SER A 249 -1.52 -7.18 6.36
C SER A 249 -2.47 -6.62 5.30
N PHE A 250 -2.29 -6.95 4.02
CA PHE A 250 -3.23 -6.53 2.97
C PHE A 250 -4.62 -7.16 3.14
N LEU A 251 -4.71 -8.46 3.43
CA LEU A 251 -6.00 -9.11 3.70
C LEU A 251 -6.72 -8.46 4.88
N ARG A 252 -5.98 -8.04 5.91
CA ARG A 252 -6.54 -7.31 7.04
C ARG A 252 -7.05 -5.92 6.65
N ILE A 253 -6.29 -5.16 5.85
CA ILE A 253 -6.73 -3.87 5.30
C ILE A 253 -8.03 -4.05 4.49
N TYR A 254 -8.10 -5.08 3.65
CA TYR A 254 -9.29 -5.39 2.86
C TYR A 254 -10.50 -5.75 3.74
N GLU A 255 -10.29 -6.51 4.81
CA GLU A 255 -11.33 -6.82 5.80
C GLU A 255 -11.85 -5.55 6.48
N LEU A 256 -10.95 -4.68 6.95
CA LEU A 256 -11.29 -3.43 7.62
C LEU A 256 -12.06 -2.47 6.69
N ALA A 257 -11.65 -2.35 5.43
CA ALA A 257 -12.35 -1.56 4.43
C ALA A 257 -13.77 -2.10 4.17
N SER A 258 -13.92 -3.43 4.10
CA SER A 258 -15.23 -4.08 3.92
C SER A 258 -16.15 -3.85 5.14
N GLN A 259 -15.60 -3.88 6.36
CA GLN A 259 -16.35 -3.56 7.58
C GLN A 259 -16.82 -2.09 7.59
N GLN A 260 -15.94 -1.15 7.24
CA GLN A 260 -16.27 0.27 7.18
C GLN A 260 -17.38 0.56 6.14
N ALA A 261 -17.32 -0.06 4.97
CA ALA A 261 -18.35 0.06 3.94
C ALA A 261 -19.71 -0.50 4.40
N ALA A 262 -19.72 -1.65 5.09
CA ALA A 262 -20.93 -2.24 5.63
C ALA A 262 -21.56 -1.36 6.72
N THR A 263 -20.77 -0.79 7.62
CA THR A 263 -21.25 0.13 8.65
C THR A 263 -21.81 1.42 8.05
N ALA A 264 -21.12 2.02 7.07
CA ALA A 264 -21.62 3.21 6.38
C ALA A 264 -22.96 2.95 5.66
N GLY A 265 -23.10 1.79 5.00
CA GLY A 265 -24.35 1.38 4.37
C GLY A 265 -25.49 1.16 5.36
N ALA A 266 -25.21 0.59 6.53
CA ALA A 266 -26.20 0.42 7.59
C ALA A 266 -26.68 1.76 8.16
N VAL A 267 -25.78 2.74 8.32
CA VAL A 267 -26.13 4.10 8.78
C VAL A 267 -26.93 4.85 7.71
N ALA A 268 -26.61 4.69 6.43
CA ALA A 268 -27.33 5.36 5.34
C ALA A 268 -28.75 4.78 5.10
N ALA A 269 -29.03 3.58 5.58
CA ALA A 269 -30.32 2.91 5.45
C ALA A 269 -31.24 3.09 6.69
N ALA A 270 -30.74 3.72 7.75
CA ALA A 270 -31.47 4.03 8.98
C ALA A 270 -32.02 5.46 8.95
#